data_AF-A0A4D6XHL6-F1
#
_entry.id   AF-A0A4D6XHL6-F1
#
_cell.length_a   1.000
_cell.length_b   1.000
_cell.length_c   1.000
_cell.angle_alpha   90.00
_cell.angle_beta   90.00
_cell.angle_gamma   90.00
#
_symmetry.space_group_name_H-M   'P 1'
#
loop_
_entity.id
_entity.type
_entity.pdbx_description
1 polymer ?
#
loop_
_entity_poly.entity_id
_entity_poly.type
_entity_poly.pdbx_seq_one_letter_code
_entity_poly.pdbx_strand_id
1 'polypeptide(L)'
;MPTLSGGGLYDFGTIGTRQLSRERNSRFNSDYQALTVVCDTPTRFGIRAYDSRAASASTDNFLFGLGMSGHKPIGNYRLALQGASIEVDGSKSVSRLFSNDGGANWRRDDGVDHTLISNSRTNALHSFAPAGSSLPVPIQRLSADLRVELFISPLSDLDVADGIQLDGASTLEVHYL
;
A
#
# COMPACT_ATOMS: atom_id res chain seq x y z
N MET A 1 3.91 -0.37 -18.62
CA MET A 1 4.25 -1.36 -17.59
C MET A 1 4.43 -0.69 -16.23
N PRO A 2 3.95 -1.32 -15.15
CA PRO A 2 4.28 -0.92 -13.78
C PRO A 2 5.69 -1.36 -13.41
N THR A 3 6.38 -0.53 -12.64
CA THR A 3 7.72 -0.78 -12.09
C THR A 3 7.78 -0.23 -10.67
N LEU A 4 8.48 -0.95 -9.79
CA LEU A 4 8.76 -0.52 -8.43
C LEU A 4 10.28 -0.60 -8.22
N SER A 5 10.90 0.53 -7.87
CA SER A 5 12.36 0.56 -7.62
C SER A 5 12.73 -0.37 -6.47
N GLY A 6 13.96 -0.88 -6.43
CA GLY A 6 14.38 -1.80 -5.36
C GLY A 6 13.74 -3.19 -5.43
N GLY A 7 13.05 -3.51 -6.54
CA GLY A 7 12.46 -4.83 -6.77
C GLY A 7 11.24 -5.14 -5.89
N GLY A 8 10.70 -4.14 -5.17
CA GLY A 8 9.58 -4.30 -4.26
C GLY A 8 9.91 -4.99 -2.93
N LEU A 9 11.19 -5.13 -2.60
CA LEU A 9 11.63 -5.61 -1.29
C LEU A 9 11.76 -4.41 -0.33
N TYR A 10 10.96 -4.42 0.74
CA TYR A 10 11.08 -3.46 1.84
C TYR A 10 11.70 -4.15 3.05
N ASP A 11 13.00 -3.95 3.25
CA ASP A 11 13.75 -4.56 4.35
C ASP A 11 13.74 -3.67 5.60
N PHE A 12 13.27 -4.21 6.72
CA PHE A 12 13.26 -3.56 8.02
C PHE A 12 14.41 -4.00 8.93
N GLY A 13 15.27 -4.89 8.44
CA GLY A 13 16.33 -5.52 9.19
C GLY A 13 15.81 -6.27 10.41
N THR A 14 16.65 -6.36 11.44
CA THR A 14 16.28 -6.97 12.72
C THR A 14 15.64 -5.93 13.63
N ILE A 15 14.37 -6.16 14.00
CA ILE A 15 13.68 -5.38 15.03
C ILE A 15 13.89 -6.06 16.38
N GLY A 16 14.67 -5.43 17.26
CA GLY A 16 14.92 -5.93 18.60
C GLY A 16 13.69 -5.80 19.51
N THR A 17 13.51 -6.74 20.44
CA THR A 17 12.39 -6.74 21.40
C THR A 17 12.30 -5.46 22.24
N ARG A 18 13.42 -4.76 22.46
CA ARG A 18 13.47 -3.47 23.16
C ARG A 18 12.84 -2.31 22.38
N GLN A 19 12.71 -2.46 21.06
CA GLN A 19 12.03 -1.49 20.20
C GLN A 19 10.51 -1.73 20.16
N LEU A 20 10.06 -2.88 20.68
CA LEU A 20 8.66 -3.24 20.74
C LEU A 20 8.04 -2.80 22.06
N SER A 21 6.82 -2.28 21.98
CA SER A 21 6.00 -2.06 23.17
C SER A 21 5.39 -3.37 23.66
N ARG A 22 5.33 -3.54 24.98
CA ARG A 22 4.70 -4.71 25.60
C ARG A 22 3.20 -4.77 25.44
N GLU A 23 2.52 -3.62 25.36
CA GLU A 23 1.05 -3.54 25.52
C GLU A 23 0.33 -2.95 24.30
N ARG A 24 1.05 -2.32 23.38
CA ARG A 24 0.47 -1.66 22.20
C ARG A 24 1.23 -2.02 20.94
N ASN A 25 0.59 -1.82 19.79
CA ASN A 25 1.22 -2.02 18.50
C ASN A 25 2.41 -1.07 18.33
N SER A 26 3.52 -1.61 17.83
CA SER A 26 4.73 -0.86 17.52
C SER A 26 4.74 -0.51 16.04
N ARG A 27 5.12 0.74 15.71
CA ARG A 27 5.07 1.26 14.34
C ARG A 27 6.47 1.48 13.79
N PHE A 28 6.66 1.04 12.54
CA PHE A 28 7.91 1.23 11.79
C PHE A 28 7.57 1.65 10.37
N ASN A 29 8.34 2.57 9.79
CA ASN A 29 8.16 3.01 8.42
C ASN A 29 9.40 2.60 7.63
N SER A 30 9.21 2.09 6.42
CA SER A 30 10.30 1.92 5.48
C SER A 30 10.72 3.26 4.88
N ASP A 31 11.87 3.26 4.21
CA ASP A 31 12.16 4.26 3.18
C ASP A 31 11.17 4.15 2.02
N TYR A 32 11.12 5.20 1.20
CA TYR A 32 10.30 5.23 0.01
C TYR A 32 10.95 4.50 -1.15
N GLN A 33 10.13 3.85 -1.98
CA GLN A 33 10.52 3.31 -3.28
C GLN A 33 9.63 3.93 -4.36
N ALA A 34 10.23 4.28 -5.50
CA ALA A 34 9.51 4.87 -6.61
C ALA A 34 8.66 3.81 -7.33
N LEU A 35 7.34 4.03 -7.34
CA LEU A 35 6.38 3.35 -8.20
C LEU A 35 6.21 4.18 -9.48
N THR A 36 6.40 3.56 -10.64
CA THR A 36 6.16 4.20 -11.94
C THR A 36 5.32 3.29 -12.84
N VAL A 37 4.28 3.85 -13.45
CA VAL A 37 3.48 3.21 -14.50
C VAL A 37 3.64 4.05 -15.77
N VAL A 38 4.14 3.44 -16.85
CA VAL A 38 4.25 4.08 -18.17
C VAL A 38 3.40 3.31 -19.17
N CYS A 39 2.57 4.00 -19.95
CA CYS A 39 1.74 3.42 -21.00
C CYS A 39 2.23 3.91 -22.38
N ASP A 40 2.24 3.02 -23.39
CA ASP A 40 2.66 3.38 -24.75
C ASP A 40 1.72 4.41 -25.40
N THR A 41 0.44 4.37 -25.01
CA THR A 41 -0.59 5.35 -25.39
C THR A 41 -1.36 5.82 -24.15
N PRO A 42 -1.99 7.01 -24.18
CA PRO A 42 -2.80 7.48 -23.07
C PRO A 42 -3.88 6.46 -22.72
N THR A 43 -3.89 5.98 -21.47
CA THR A 43 -4.70 4.84 -21.04
C THR A 43 -5.41 5.15 -19.73
N ARG A 44 -6.68 4.75 -19.59
CA ARG A 44 -7.41 4.79 -18.32
C ARG A 44 -7.09 3.54 -17.51
N PHE A 45 -6.65 3.72 -16.27
CA PHE A 45 -6.38 2.62 -15.37
C PHE A 45 -6.57 3.03 -13.91
N GLY A 46 -6.78 2.03 -13.06
CA GLY A 46 -6.61 2.13 -11.60
C GLY A 46 -5.51 1.18 -11.12
N ILE A 47 -5.09 1.36 -9.87
CA ILE A 47 -4.19 0.47 -9.15
C ILE A 47 -4.98 -0.24 -8.06
N ARG A 48 -4.75 -1.54 -7.92
CA ARG A 48 -5.25 -2.36 -6.82
C ARG A 48 -4.12 -3.17 -6.20
N ALA A 49 -4.28 -3.53 -4.93
CA ALA A 49 -3.33 -4.39 -4.25
C ALA A 49 -4.03 -5.58 -3.61
N TYR A 50 -3.39 -6.75 -3.64
CA TYR A 50 -3.88 -7.97 -3.01
C TYR A 50 -2.87 -8.47 -2.00
N ASP A 51 -3.36 -8.77 -0.80
CA ASP A 51 -2.58 -9.50 0.18
C ASP A 51 -2.36 -10.94 -0.26
N SER A 52 -1.10 -11.28 -0.51
CA SER A 52 -0.69 -12.63 -0.92
C SER A 52 -0.55 -13.58 0.30
N ARG A 53 -0.86 -13.10 1.52
CA ARG A 53 -0.84 -13.82 2.81
C ARG A 53 -2.10 -13.55 3.64
N ALA A 54 -3.26 -13.68 2.98
CA ALA A 54 -4.59 -13.38 3.53
C ALA A 54 -4.94 -14.06 4.88
N ALA A 55 -4.30 -15.18 5.24
CA ALA A 55 -4.57 -15.91 6.48
C ALA A 55 -4.25 -15.11 7.76
N SER A 56 -3.36 -14.11 7.68
CA SER A 56 -2.99 -13.23 8.81
C SER A 56 -3.55 -11.81 8.70
N ALA A 57 -4.36 -11.56 7.67
CA ALA A 57 -4.77 -10.21 7.30
C ALA A 57 -5.92 -9.70 8.18
N SER A 58 -5.78 -8.47 8.67
CA SER A 58 -6.80 -7.74 9.45
C SER A 58 -8.16 -7.66 8.72
N THR A 59 -9.24 -7.40 9.45
CA THR A 59 -10.56 -7.05 8.87
C THR A 59 -10.59 -5.65 8.26
N ASP A 60 -9.57 -4.82 8.55
CA ASP A 60 -9.39 -3.50 7.96
C ASP A 60 -8.94 -3.61 6.48
N ASN A 61 -9.65 -2.90 5.60
CA ASN A 61 -9.42 -2.91 4.15
C ASN A 61 -8.11 -2.25 3.71
N PHE A 62 -7.32 -1.66 4.61
CA PHE A 62 -6.02 -1.06 4.29
C PHE A 62 -4.84 -1.79 4.93
N LEU A 63 -5.12 -2.85 5.69
CA LEU A 63 -4.11 -3.62 6.41
C LEU A 63 -3.90 -4.98 5.74
N PHE A 64 -2.62 -5.27 5.51
CA PHE A 64 -2.11 -6.51 4.95
C PHE A 64 -1.38 -7.28 6.06
N GLY A 65 -1.45 -8.60 6.07
CA GLY A 65 -0.91 -9.44 7.15
C GLY A 65 0.60 -9.65 7.09
N LEU A 66 1.27 -9.66 8.24
CA LEU A 66 2.72 -9.95 8.36
C LEU A 66 3.04 -11.42 8.69
N GLY A 67 2.03 -12.30 8.66
CA GLY A 67 2.16 -13.69 9.07
C GLY A 67 1.73 -13.96 10.52
N MET A 68 2.03 -15.16 11.00
CA MET A 68 1.59 -15.69 12.29
C MET A 68 2.78 -16.11 13.16
N SER A 69 2.71 -15.81 14.46
CA SER A 69 3.56 -16.34 15.51
C SER A 69 2.77 -17.41 16.25
N GLY A 70 2.97 -18.68 15.90
CA GLY A 70 2.07 -19.76 16.32
C GLY A 70 0.64 -19.49 15.82
N HIS A 71 -0.30 -19.25 16.75
CA HIS A 71 -1.70 -18.97 16.43
C HIS A 71 -2.08 -17.48 16.53
N LYS A 72 -1.13 -16.58 16.82
CA LYS A 72 -1.39 -15.15 16.94
C LYS A 72 -0.81 -14.38 15.74
N PRO A 73 -1.52 -13.38 15.18
CA PRO A 73 -0.97 -12.53 14.12
C PRO A 73 0.25 -11.73 14.61
N ILE A 74 1.32 -11.75 13.82
CA ILE A 74 2.55 -10.98 14.10
C ILE A 74 2.25 -9.48 14.08
N GLY A 75 1.35 -9.08 13.19
CA GLY A 75 0.99 -7.70 12.96
C GLY A 75 0.46 -7.51 11.54
N ASN A 76 0.39 -6.26 11.13
CA ASN A 76 -0.04 -5.87 9.80
C ASN A 76 0.90 -4.84 9.20
N TYR A 77 0.78 -4.60 7.89
CA TYR A 77 1.37 -3.46 7.22
C TYR A 77 0.35 -2.75 6.34
N ARG A 78 0.65 -1.53 5.92
CA ARG A 78 -0.10 -0.82 4.88
C ARG A 78 0.82 -0.23 3.84
N LEU A 79 0.27 -0.08 2.64
CA LEU A 79 0.90 0.54 1.49
C LEU A 79 0.45 2.00 1.41
N ALA A 80 1.40 2.93 1.47
CA ALA A 80 1.12 4.37 1.51
C ALA A 80 1.90 5.10 0.42
N LEU A 81 1.19 5.67 -0.56
CA LEU A 81 1.78 6.58 -1.54
C LEU A 81 1.87 7.99 -0.94
N GLN A 82 3.04 8.61 -0.95
CA GLN A 82 3.22 9.97 -0.45
C GLN A 82 2.52 10.97 -1.38
N GLY A 83 1.51 11.69 -0.89
CA GLY A 83 0.69 12.59 -1.69
C GLY A 83 1.50 13.61 -2.50
N ALA A 84 2.49 14.25 -1.87
CA ALA A 84 3.36 15.26 -2.49
C ALA A 84 4.34 14.70 -3.56
N SER A 85 4.51 13.38 -3.63
CA SER A 85 5.34 12.72 -4.65
C SER A 85 4.56 12.38 -5.92
N ILE A 86 3.23 12.34 -5.85
CA ILE A 86 2.40 11.87 -6.95
C ILE A 86 2.48 12.85 -8.12
N GLU A 87 2.80 12.32 -9.28
CA GLU A 87 2.91 13.04 -10.53
C GLU A 87 2.19 12.27 -11.64
N VAL A 88 1.37 12.99 -12.42
CA VAL A 88 0.64 12.49 -13.58
C VAL A 88 1.08 13.28 -14.79
N ASP A 89 1.62 12.60 -15.81
CA ASP A 89 2.10 13.20 -17.06
C ASP A 89 3.00 14.44 -16.86
N GLY A 90 3.88 14.42 -15.85
CA GLY A 90 4.79 15.53 -15.53
C GLY A 90 4.22 16.59 -14.58
N SER A 91 2.97 16.45 -14.14
CA SER A 91 2.30 17.42 -13.25
C SER A 91 2.10 16.86 -11.83
N LYS A 92 2.49 17.65 -10.82
CA LYS A 92 2.20 17.38 -9.39
C LYS A 92 0.83 17.87 -8.93
N SER A 93 0.09 18.58 -9.78
CA SER A 93 -1.28 18.98 -9.49
C SER A 93 -2.21 17.83 -9.89
N VAL A 94 -2.51 16.95 -8.93
CA VAL A 94 -3.17 15.65 -9.15
C VAL A 94 -4.47 15.54 -8.36
N SER A 95 -5.51 15.01 -8.99
CA SER A 95 -6.69 14.47 -8.32
C SER A 95 -6.50 12.98 -8.08
N ARG A 96 -6.66 12.57 -6.82
CA ARG A 96 -6.59 11.17 -6.39
C ARG A 96 -8.01 10.66 -6.24
N LEU A 97 -8.29 9.50 -6.82
CA LEU A 97 -9.61 8.96 -6.98
C LEU A 97 -9.66 7.55 -6.41
N PHE A 98 -10.77 7.23 -5.78
CA PHE A 98 -11.00 5.94 -5.17
C PHE A 98 -12.36 5.39 -5.61
N SER A 99 -12.37 4.10 -5.92
CA SER A 99 -13.58 3.29 -6.12
C SER A 99 -13.51 2.10 -5.19
N ASN A 100 -14.66 1.65 -4.67
CA ASN A 100 -14.83 0.43 -3.89
C ASN A 100 -15.72 -0.61 -4.59
N ASP A 101 -16.07 -0.39 -5.86
CA ASP A 101 -17.06 -1.16 -6.62
C ASP A 101 -16.57 -1.52 -8.03
N GLY A 102 -15.26 -1.69 -8.21
CA GLY A 102 -14.66 -2.10 -9.48
C GLY A 102 -14.63 -1.00 -10.53
N GLY A 103 -14.73 0.27 -10.12
CA GLY A 103 -14.68 1.43 -11.01
C GLY A 103 -16.04 1.90 -11.52
N ALA A 104 -17.14 1.38 -10.99
CA ALA A 104 -18.49 1.82 -11.37
C ALA A 104 -18.80 3.21 -10.79
N ASN A 105 -18.37 3.49 -9.56
CA ASN A 105 -18.46 4.81 -8.94
C ASN A 105 -17.09 5.26 -8.42
N TRP A 106 -16.84 6.56 -8.55
CA TRP A 106 -15.59 7.18 -8.12
C TRP A 106 -15.87 8.34 -7.17
N ARG A 107 -15.00 8.49 -6.19
CA ARG A 107 -14.93 9.65 -5.31
C ARG A 107 -13.51 10.15 -5.21
N ARG A 108 -13.33 11.37 -4.72
CA ARG A 108 -11.99 11.88 -4.39
C ARG A 108 -11.45 11.20 -3.14
N ASP A 109 -10.15 10.95 -3.16
CA ASP A 109 -9.36 10.66 -1.97
C ASP A 109 -8.75 11.96 -1.46
N ASP A 110 -9.34 12.50 -0.39
CA ASP A 110 -8.95 13.75 0.24
C ASP A 110 -7.91 13.56 1.36
N GLY A 111 -7.29 12.38 1.49
CA GLY A 111 -6.28 12.12 2.52
C GLY A 111 -5.07 13.05 2.45
N VAL A 112 -4.69 13.76 3.51
CA VAL A 112 -3.72 14.88 3.37
C VAL A 112 -2.32 14.42 2.93
N ASP A 113 -1.69 13.52 3.69
CA ASP A 113 -0.27 13.19 3.51
C ASP A 113 -0.03 11.99 2.60
N HIS A 114 -0.93 11.01 2.63
CA HIS A 114 -0.78 9.75 1.90
C HIS A 114 -2.09 9.27 1.29
N THR A 115 -1.99 8.62 0.14
CA THR A 115 -3.04 7.73 -0.37
C THR A 115 -2.74 6.32 0.11
N LEU A 116 -3.65 5.75 0.88
CA LEU A 116 -3.52 4.38 1.39
C LEU A 116 -4.10 3.41 0.36
N ILE A 117 -3.25 2.53 -0.16
CA ILE A 117 -3.70 1.51 -1.10
C ILE A 117 -4.46 0.44 -0.31
N SER A 118 -5.70 0.20 -0.73
CA SER A 118 -6.57 -0.79 -0.09
C SER A 118 -6.05 -2.19 -0.41
N ASN A 119 -6.02 -3.03 0.62
CA ASN A 119 -6.01 -4.47 0.49
C ASN A 119 -7.34 -4.89 -0.12
N SER A 120 -7.34 -5.12 -1.42
CA SER A 120 -8.50 -5.35 -2.29
C SER A 120 -9.13 -6.72 -1.99
N ARG A 121 -9.78 -6.86 -0.83
CA ARG A 121 -10.84 -7.87 -0.59
C ARG A 121 -12.15 -7.45 -1.25
N THR A 122 -12.35 -6.15 -1.37
CA THR A 122 -13.36 -5.50 -2.19
C THR A 122 -12.71 -5.13 -3.51
N ASN A 123 -13.44 -5.00 -4.63
CA ASN A 123 -12.90 -4.60 -5.94
C ASN A 123 -12.45 -3.13 -5.96
N ALA A 124 -11.68 -2.70 -4.97
CA ALA A 124 -11.26 -1.34 -4.78
C ALA A 124 -10.17 -0.95 -5.78
N LEU A 125 -10.30 0.24 -6.35
CA LEU A 125 -9.36 0.81 -7.32
C LEU A 125 -8.93 2.20 -6.88
N HIS A 126 -7.65 2.51 -7.06
CA HIS A 126 -7.05 3.82 -6.83
C HIS A 126 -6.60 4.39 -8.18
N SER A 127 -7.12 5.54 -8.58
CA SER A 127 -6.77 6.19 -9.85
C SER A 127 -6.22 7.60 -9.60
N PHE A 128 -5.38 8.05 -10.51
CA PHE A 128 -4.72 9.36 -10.43
C PHE A 128 -4.96 10.08 -11.75
N ALA A 129 -5.30 11.36 -11.67
CA ALA A 129 -5.66 12.18 -12.82
C ALA A 129 -5.17 13.61 -12.65
N PRO A 130 -5.07 14.42 -13.72
CA PRO A 130 -4.82 15.85 -13.59
C PRO A 130 -5.84 16.52 -12.65
N ALA A 131 -5.38 17.50 -11.88
CA ALA A 131 -6.22 18.22 -10.93
C ALA A 131 -7.52 18.75 -11.55
N GLY A 132 -8.62 18.60 -10.80
CA GLY A 132 -9.95 19.00 -11.24
C GLY A 132 -10.78 17.81 -11.75
N SER A 133 -10.14 16.74 -12.19
CA SER A 133 -10.83 15.52 -12.63
C SER A 133 -11.62 14.88 -11.47
N SER A 134 -12.84 14.42 -11.76
CA SER A 134 -13.67 13.64 -10.83
C SER A 134 -13.75 12.16 -11.20
N LEU A 135 -13.23 11.79 -12.37
CA LEU A 135 -13.21 10.44 -12.92
C LEU A 135 -11.81 10.13 -13.48
N PRO A 136 -11.42 8.84 -13.58
CA PRO A 136 -10.21 8.44 -14.28
C PRO A 136 -10.21 8.93 -15.73
N VAL A 137 -9.10 9.51 -16.16
CA VAL A 137 -8.88 9.96 -17.54
C VAL A 137 -7.68 9.23 -18.14
N PRO A 138 -7.56 9.14 -19.48
CA PRO A 138 -6.38 8.57 -20.09
C PRO A 138 -5.14 9.37 -19.71
N ILE A 139 -4.12 8.69 -19.16
CA ILE A 139 -2.81 9.26 -18.83
C ILE A 139 -1.70 8.35 -19.40
N GLN A 140 -0.51 8.89 -19.63
CA GLN A 140 0.62 8.11 -20.14
C GLN A 140 1.60 7.71 -19.05
N ARG A 141 1.77 8.52 -18.01
CA ARG A 141 2.74 8.31 -16.95
C ARG A 141 2.15 8.65 -15.58
N LEU A 142 2.30 7.72 -14.66
CA LEU A 142 2.13 7.94 -13.23
C LEU A 142 3.47 7.66 -12.54
N SER A 143 3.90 8.55 -11.66
CA SER A 143 4.97 8.28 -10.69
C SER A 143 4.57 8.69 -9.29
N ALA A 144 4.96 7.91 -8.29
CA ALA A 144 4.71 8.19 -6.89
C ALA A 144 5.71 7.43 -6.01
N ASP A 145 5.97 7.94 -4.82
CA ASP A 145 6.81 7.29 -3.81
C ASP A 145 5.93 6.45 -2.88
N LEU A 146 6.18 5.14 -2.86
CA LEU A 146 5.49 4.15 -2.04
C LEU A 146 6.34 3.79 -0.83
N ARG A 147 5.74 3.81 0.37
CA ARG A 147 6.32 3.21 1.57
C ARG A 147 5.44 2.13 2.15
N VAL A 148 6.08 1.27 2.93
CA VAL A 148 5.44 0.29 3.80
C VAL A 148 5.46 0.81 5.23
N GLU A 149 4.33 0.77 5.90
CA GLU A 149 4.24 1.04 7.33
C GLU A 149 3.85 -0.24 8.06
N LEU A 150 4.68 -0.68 8.99
CA LEU A 150 4.44 -1.85 9.83
C LEU A 150 3.71 -1.46 11.12
N PHE A 151 2.86 -2.36 11.56
CA PHE A 151 2.19 -2.37 12.86
C PHE A 151 2.41 -3.75 13.47
N ILE A 152 3.48 -3.88 14.26
CA ILE A 152 3.81 -5.12 14.96
C ILE A 152 2.94 -5.22 16.22
N SER A 153 2.33 -6.38 16.46
CA SER A 153 1.50 -6.66 17.64
C SER A 153 2.27 -6.44 18.95
N PRO A 154 1.59 -6.26 20.09
CA PRO A 154 2.26 -6.10 21.38
C PRO A 154 3.19 -7.27 21.68
N LEU A 155 4.34 -6.99 22.31
CA LEU A 155 5.32 -8.05 22.62
C LEU A 155 4.72 -9.16 23.49
N SER A 156 3.73 -8.88 24.34
CA SER A 156 3.04 -9.90 25.14
C SER A 156 2.22 -10.89 24.30
N ASP A 157 1.93 -10.56 23.04
CA ASP A 157 1.21 -11.41 22.10
C ASP A 157 2.12 -12.20 21.15
N LEU A 158 3.43 -11.99 21.24
CA LEU A 158 4.40 -12.58 20.31
C LEU A 158 5.26 -13.61 21.03
N ASP A 159 5.45 -14.76 20.38
CA ASP A 159 6.41 -15.77 20.83
C ASP A 159 7.75 -15.53 20.15
N VAL A 160 8.61 -14.75 20.81
CA VAL A 160 9.88 -14.24 20.25
C VAL A 160 11.10 -15.06 20.69
N ALA A 161 10.92 -16.20 21.36
CA ALA A 161 12.02 -16.97 21.95
C ALA A 161 13.10 -17.34 20.91
N ASP A 162 12.67 -17.74 19.72
CA ASP A 162 13.54 -18.15 18.60
C ASP A 162 13.61 -17.08 17.48
N GLY A 163 13.09 -15.88 17.75
CA GLY A 163 12.88 -14.85 16.73
C GLY A 163 11.69 -15.14 15.82
N ILE A 164 11.16 -14.09 15.19
CA ILE A 164 10.00 -14.19 14.28
C ILE A 164 10.39 -13.55 12.95
N GLN A 165 10.15 -14.25 11.86
CA GLN A 165 10.28 -13.68 10.53
C GLN A 165 9.03 -12.87 10.16
N LEU A 166 9.24 -11.61 9.77
CA LEU A 166 8.18 -10.80 9.16
C LEU A 166 8.02 -11.26 7.71
N ASP A 167 6.85 -11.80 7.36
CA ASP A 167 6.60 -12.42 6.06
C ASP A 167 5.35 -11.81 5.40
N GLY A 168 5.43 -10.50 5.17
CA GLY A 168 4.42 -9.75 4.42
C GLY A 168 4.66 -9.84 2.93
N ALA A 169 3.62 -10.16 2.16
CA ALA A 169 3.67 -10.17 0.70
C ALA A 169 2.40 -9.59 0.08
N SER A 170 2.55 -8.66 -0.86
CA SER A 170 1.47 -8.02 -1.61
C SER A 170 1.75 -8.01 -3.09
N THR A 171 0.69 -8.11 -3.89
CA THR A 171 0.75 -7.88 -5.33
C THR A 171 0.10 -6.55 -5.65
N LEU A 172 0.81 -5.66 -6.35
CA LEU A 172 0.27 -4.43 -6.93
C LEU A 172 -0.05 -4.68 -8.42
N GLU A 173 -1.28 -4.39 -8.84
CA GLU A 173 -1.76 -4.62 -10.20
C GLU A 173 -2.30 -3.33 -10.82
N VAL A 174 -1.97 -3.12 -12.09
CA VAL A 174 -2.62 -2.10 -12.94
C VAL A 174 -3.88 -2.71 -13.55
N HIS A 175 -5.03 -2.14 -13.23
CA HIS A 175 -6.33 -2.53 -13.75
C HIS A 175 -6.79 -1.53 -14.80
N TYR A 176 -6.90 -1.98 -16.05
CA TYR A 176 -7.38 -1.16 -17.15
C TYR A 176 -8.90 -0.93 -17.06
N LEU A 177 -9.35 0.28 -17.38
CA LEU A 177 -10.74 0.74 -17.27
C LEU A 177 -11.40 0.96 -18.63
#